data_AF-A0AA39D873-F1
#
_entry.id   AF-A0AA39D873-F1
#
_cell.length_a   1.000
_cell.length_b   1.000
_cell.length_c   1.000
_cell.angle_alpha   90.00
_cell.angle_beta   90.00
_cell.angle_gamma   90.00
#
_symmetry.space_group_name_H-M   'P 1'
#
loop_
_entity.id
_entity.type
_entity.pdbx_description
1 polymer ?
#
loop_
_entity_poly.entity_id
_entity_poly.type
_entity_poly.pdbx_seq_one_letter_code
_entity_poly.pdbx_strand_id
1 'polypeptide(L)'
;MIIIRRAVIGILCLFAYLIYKFRRRHLSLDDDIEEFLHNYQNLRPIKYTYSDIKKMTHNFKHKLGQGGFGSVYKGKLRSGHIVAVKMLVMSKANGQDFINEVATIGRIHHVNVVRLVGFCIQRSKWALIYDYMPNGSLDKFVFLDQGNNIPLSWERLYKIALGVGRGIKYLHQGCDMQILHFDIKPHNILLDEDFTPKVSDFGLAKLYSTDESIVPVTVARGTLGYIAPELFYKNIGGVSFKADVYSFGMLLLEMVGKRKNVNAFAKHSSQIYFPSWIYDRYDQGEDMEMGDATEDEKKYVRKMVIVALWCVQMKPVDRPLMSKTLEMLEGEIELLKMPPKPTLWSTENHEQSMVEVPISSSNSMGTISLNGR
;
A
#
# COMPACT_ATOMS: atom_id res chain seq x y z
N MET A 1 -23.84 -35.98 66.19
CA MET A 1 -22.48 -36.13 65.62
C MET A 1 -22.42 -36.24 64.09
N ILE A 2 -23.28 -37.05 63.44
CA ILE A 2 -23.20 -37.30 61.98
C ILE A 2 -23.45 -36.03 61.13
N ILE A 3 -24.41 -35.20 61.52
CA ILE A 3 -24.76 -33.95 60.80
C ILE A 3 -23.59 -32.95 60.83
N ILE A 4 -22.97 -32.79 62.00
CA ILE A 4 -21.80 -31.90 62.18
C ILE A 4 -20.63 -32.37 61.30
N ARG A 5 -20.36 -33.68 61.24
CA ARG A 5 -19.30 -34.24 60.37
C ARG A 5 -19.56 -33.98 58.88
N ARG A 6 -20.81 -34.14 58.42
CA ARG A 6 -21.17 -33.84 57.02
C ARG A 6 -21.03 -32.35 56.69
N ALA A 7 -21.42 -31.47 57.61
CA ALA A 7 -21.25 -30.03 57.45
C ALA A 7 -19.77 -29.63 57.34
N VAL A 8 -18.91 -30.18 58.19
CA VAL A 8 -17.46 -29.91 58.15
C VAL A 8 -16.83 -30.36 56.83
N ILE A 9 -17.20 -31.54 56.33
CA ILE A 9 -16.71 -32.03 55.02
C ILE A 9 -17.19 -31.13 53.88
N GLY A 10 -18.46 -30.73 53.88
CA GLY A 10 -19.02 -29.83 52.87
C GLY A 10 -18.31 -28.48 52.82
N ILE A 11 -18.00 -27.91 53.99
CA ILE A 11 -17.24 -26.65 54.11
C ILE A 11 -15.83 -26.82 53.56
N LEU A 12 -15.13 -27.91 53.89
CA LEU A 12 -13.79 -28.19 53.37
C LEU A 12 -13.77 -28.35 51.83
N CYS A 13 -14.76 -29.04 51.26
CA CYS A 13 -14.91 -29.17 49.81
C CYS A 13 -15.19 -27.82 49.14
N LEU A 14 -16.01 -26.96 49.75
CA LEU A 14 -16.28 -25.61 49.27
C LEU A 14 -15.00 -24.75 49.26
N PHE A 15 -14.23 -24.77 50.36
CA PHE A 15 -12.95 -24.05 50.43
C PHE A 15 -11.95 -24.55 49.38
N ALA A 16 -11.83 -25.88 49.20
CA ALA A 16 -10.97 -26.44 48.16
C ALA A 16 -11.40 -26.01 46.75
N TYR A 17 -12.70 -26.00 46.46
CA TYR A 17 -13.25 -25.52 45.19
C TYR A 17 -13.00 -24.02 44.97
N LEU A 18 -13.18 -23.20 46.00
CA LEU A 18 -12.92 -21.75 45.94
C LEU A 18 -11.42 -21.47 45.73
N ILE A 19 -10.53 -22.20 46.39
CA ILE A 19 -9.07 -22.11 46.18
C ILE A 19 -8.71 -22.52 44.74
N TYR A 20 -9.28 -23.61 44.24
CA TYR A 20 -9.07 -24.05 42.85
C TYR A 20 -9.53 -22.98 41.85
N LYS A 21 -10.73 -22.42 42.04
CA LYS A 21 -11.28 -21.39 41.16
C LYS A 21 -10.47 -20.09 41.24
N PHE A 22 -10.01 -19.70 42.43
CA PHE A 22 -9.17 -18.53 42.62
C PHE A 22 -7.80 -18.70 41.97
N ARG A 23 -7.13 -19.84 42.18
CA ARG A 23 -5.86 -20.17 41.51
C ARG A 23 -5.99 -20.19 39.99
N ARG A 24 -7.07 -20.77 39.46
CA ARG A 24 -7.33 -20.81 38.01
C ARG A 24 -7.58 -19.43 37.41
N ARG A 25 -8.28 -18.54 38.14
CA ARG A 25 -8.46 -17.14 37.73
C ARG A 25 -7.16 -16.33 37.80
N HIS A 26 -6.33 -16.59 38.81
CA HIS A 26 -5.03 -15.93 38.93
C HIS A 26 -4.10 -16.35 37.79
N LEU A 27 -4.04 -17.64 37.49
CA LEU A 27 -3.32 -18.17 36.33
C LEU A 27 -3.80 -17.55 35.01
N SER A 28 -5.11 -17.41 34.79
CA SER A 28 -5.58 -16.78 33.55
C SER A 28 -5.25 -15.29 33.49
N LEU A 29 -5.28 -14.59 34.62
CA LEU A 29 -4.88 -13.18 34.70
C LEU A 29 -3.37 -13.02 34.45
N ASP A 30 -2.56 -13.94 34.99
CA ASP A 30 -1.11 -13.98 34.76
C ASP A 30 -0.83 -14.30 33.29
N ASP A 31 -1.58 -15.21 32.65
CA ASP A 31 -1.50 -15.49 31.21
C ASP A 31 -1.87 -14.25 30.36
N ASP A 32 -2.94 -13.52 30.73
CA ASP A 32 -3.37 -12.28 30.06
C ASP A 32 -2.32 -11.16 30.22
N ILE A 33 -1.71 -11.05 31.40
CA ILE A 33 -0.63 -10.09 31.70
C ILE A 33 0.64 -10.48 30.94
N GLU A 34 1.00 -11.77 30.88
CA GLU A 34 2.13 -12.25 30.08
C GLU A 34 1.90 -12.02 28.59
N GLU A 35 0.69 -12.24 28.08
CA GLU A 35 0.31 -11.93 26.69
C GLU A 35 0.45 -10.43 26.41
N PHE A 36 -0.02 -9.57 27.33
CA PHE A 36 0.12 -8.13 27.24
C PHE A 36 1.59 -7.68 27.26
N LEU A 37 2.39 -8.18 28.21
CA LEU A 37 3.82 -7.86 28.34
C LEU A 37 4.64 -8.39 27.16
N HIS A 38 4.31 -9.57 26.64
CA HIS A 38 4.91 -10.11 25.43
C HIS A 38 4.56 -9.26 24.21
N ASN A 39 3.31 -8.79 24.07
CA ASN A 39 2.92 -7.85 23.03
C ASN A 39 3.66 -6.49 23.15
N TYR A 40 3.93 -6.04 24.37
CA TYR A 40 4.66 -4.79 24.63
C TYR A 40 6.18 -4.92 24.36
N GLN A 41 6.80 -6.07 24.64
CA GLN A 41 8.20 -6.35 24.33
C GLN A 41 8.47 -6.56 22.83
N ASN A 42 7.43 -6.88 22.05
CA ASN A 42 7.51 -7.17 20.60
C ASN A 42 7.49 -5.93 19.70
N LEU A 43 7.98 -4.78 20.18
CA LEU A 43 8.21 -3.60 19.33
C LEU A 43 9.29 -3.84 18.25
N ARG A 44 10.01 -4.97 18.31
CA ARG A 44 11.02 -5.36 17.32
C ARG A 44 10.65 -6.69 16.68
N PRO A 45 10.91 -6.88 15.38
CA PRO A 45 10.61 -8.14 14.71
C PRO A 45 11.47 -9.26 15.27
N ILE A 46 10.85 -10.41 15.53
CA ILE A 46 11.54 -11.59 16.06
C ILE A 46 12.39 -12.25 14.96
N LYS A 47 13.64 -12.57 15.27
CA LYS A 47 14.51 -13.36 14.38
C LYS A 47 14.22 -14.85 14.55
N TYR A 48 13.65 -15.48 13.53
CA TYR A 48 13.35 -16.91 13.46
C TYR A 48 14.45 -17.70 12.76
N THR A 49 14.57 -18.98 13.10
CA THR A 49 15.39 -19.94 12.34
C THR A 49 14.62 -20.48 11.14
N TYR A 50 15.31 -21.00 10.12
CA TYR A 50 14.62 -21.66 9.00
C TYR A 50 13.82 -22.92 9.43
N SER A 51 14.24 -23.56 10.53
CA SER A 51 13.48 -24.67 11.13
C SER A 51 12.14 -24.18 11.66
N ASP A 52 12.11 -23.01 12.32
CA ASP A 52 10.87 -22.40 12.78
C ASP A 52 9.96 -22.03 11.60
N ILE A 53 10.53 -21.49 10.51
CA ILE A 53 9.79 -21.21 9.26
C ILE A 53 9.12 -22.47 8.72
N LYS A 54 9.86 -23.58 8.62
CA LYS A 54 9.30 -24.86 8.17
C LYS A 54 8.18 -25.34 9.09
N LYS A 55 8.36 -25.25 10.41
CA LYS A 55 7.35 -25.66 11.39
C LYS A 55 6.08 -24.80 11.28
N MET A 56 6.21 -23.48 11.30
CA MET A 56 5.04 -22.58 11.28
C MET A 56 4.24 -22.66 9.98
N THR A 57 4.90 -22.96 8.86
CA THR A 57 4.25 -23.11 7.54
C THR A 57 3.82 -24.54 7.23
N HIS A 58 3.98 -25.48 8.17
CA HIS A 58 3.76 -26.92 7.94
C HIS A 58 4.48 -27.42 6.67
N ASN A 59 5.77 -27.14 6.56
CA ASN A 59 6.59 -27.40 5.37
C ASN A 59 6.03 -26.73 4.10
N PHE A 60 5.66 -25.45 4.18
CA PHE A 60 5.18 -24.66 3.04
C PHE A 60 3.90 -25.19 2.38
N LYS A 61 3.04 -25.88 3.16
CA LYS A 61 1.86 -26.60 2.64
C LYS A 61 0.82 -25.68 1.98
N HIS A 62 0.58 -24.51 2.57
CA HIS A 62 -0.50 -23.61 2.15
C HIS A 62 0.07 -22.35 1.50
N LYS A 63 0.21 -22.36 0.17
CA LYS A 63 0.68 -21.21 -0.60
C LYS A 63 -0.46 -20.19 -0.78
N LEU A 64 -0.19 -18.94 -0.43
CA LEU A 64 -1.12 -17.81 -0.57
C LEU A 64 -0.95 -17.08 -1.90
N GLY A 65 0.28 -17.06 -2.44
CA GLY A 65 0.58 -16.39 -3.69
C GLY A 65 2.04 -16.50 -4.09
N GLN A 66 2.36 -15.99 -5.27
CA GLN A 66 3.72 -15.86 -5.78
C GLN A 66 3.84 -14.58 -6.62
N GLY A 67 4.88 -13.80 -6.34
CA GLY A 67 5.21 -12.58 -7.09
C GLY A 67 6.68 -12.56 -7.50
N GLY A 68 7.12 -11.43 -8.05
CA GLY A 68 8.51 -11.24 -8.52
C GLY A 68 9.57 -11.42 -7.42
N PHE A 69 9.20 -11.12 -6.16
CA PHE A 69 10.08 -11.18 -5.00
C PHE A 69 10.07 -12.53 -4.26
N GLY A 70 9.17 -13.45 -4.65
CA GLY A 70 9.11 -14.80 -4.10
C GLY A 70 7.71 -15.33 -3.82
N SER A 71 7.62 -16.32 -2.93
CA SER A 71 6.36 -17.03 -2.63
C SER A 71 5.90 -16.72 -1.21
N VAL A 72 4.58 -16.56 -1.03
CA VAL A 72 3.96 -16.28 0.27
C VAL A 72 3.18 -17.50 0.73
N TYR A 73 3.33 -17.88 1.98
CA TYR A 73 2.69 -19.05 2.59
C TYR A 73 1.93 -18.66 3.85
N LYS A 74 0.81 -19.34 4.11
CA LYS A 74 0.10 -19.23 5.38
C LYS A 74 0.88 -20.00 6.45
N GLY A 75 1.04 -19.40 7.61
CA GLY A 75 1.66 -20.03 8.76
C GLY A 75 0.89 -19.77 10.05
N LYS A 76 1.28 -20.49 11.10
CA LYS A 76 0.75 -20.35 12.46
C LYS A 76 1.91 -20.35 13.46
N LEU A 77 2.02 -19.29 14.26
CA LEU A 77 3.01 -19.20 15.32
C LEU A 77 2.65 -20.16 16.47
N ARG A 78 3.61 -20.39 17.39
CA ARG A 78 3.37 -21.23 18.58
C ARG A 78 2.26 -20.68 19.48
N SER A 79 2.11 -19.35 19.53
CA SER A 79 1.01 -18.67 20.22
C SER A 79 -0.36 -18.91 19.59
N GLY A 80 -0.41 -19.50 18.39
CA GLY A 80 -1.64 -19.69 17.63
C GLY A 80 -1.96 -18.57 16.65
N HIS A 81 -1.22 -17.45 16.73
CA HIS A 81 -1.36 -16.31 15.82
C HIS A 81 -1.09 -16.70 14.36
N ILE A 82 -1.98 -16.29 13.46
CA ILE A 82 -1.90 -16.63 12.03
C ILE A 82 -1.07 -15.58 11.30
N VAL A 83 -0.12 -16.05 10.49
CA VAL A 83 0.87 -15.20 9.81
C VAL A 83 0.98 -15.50 8.32
N ALA A 84 1.45 -14.53 7.56
CA ALA A 84 1.89 -14.67 6.18
C ALA A 84 3.42 -14.70 6.13
N VAL A 85 4.00 -15.76 5.57
CA VAL A 85 5.44 -15.97 5.46
C VAL A 85 5.86 -15.77 4.00
N LYS A 86 6.48 -14.63 3.70
CA LYS A 86 7.05 -14.28 2.40
C LYS A 86 8.47 -14.82 2.30
N MET A 87 8.66 -15.90 1.55
CA MET A 87 9.96 -16.46 1.22
C MET A 87 10.57 -15.68 0.05
N LEU A 88 11.74 -15.09 0.26
CA LEU A 88 12.41 -14.27 -0.74
C LEU A 88 13.34 -15.11 -1.63
N VAL A 89 13.36 -14.79 -2.93
CA VAL A 89 14.22 -15.46 -3.91
C VAL A 89 15.51 -14.66 -4.12
N MET A 90 16.64 -15.21 -3.65
CA MET A 90 17.95 -14.53 -3.66
C MET A 90 18.45 -14.06 -5.03
N SER A 91 18.10 -14.74 -6.13
CA SER A 91 18.54 -14.32 -7.48
C SER A 91 17.85 -13.05 -7.98
N LYS A 92 16.79 -12.60 -7.30
CA LYS A 92 16.01 -11.39 -7.63
C LYS A 92 15.88 -10.42 -6.46
N ALA A 93 16.20 -10.85 -5.24
CA ALA A 93 16.16 -10.02 -4.04
C ALA A 93 17.46 -9.22 -3.92
N ASN A 94 17.35 -7.90 -3.95
CA ASN A 94 18.45 -7.04 -3.55
C ASN A 94 18.59 -7.13 -2.02
N GLY A 95 19.79 -7.42 -1.51
CA GLY A 95 20.09 -7.42 -0.07
C GLY A 95 19.61 -6.15 0.63
N GLN A 96 19.65 -5.03 -0.10
CA GLN A 96 19.20 -3.73 0.40
C GLN A 96 17.68 -3.66 0.61
N ASP A 97 16.86 -4.33 -0.19
CA ASP A 97 15.39 -4.28 -0.05
C ASP A 97 14.95 -5.02 1.22
N PHE A 98 15.58 -6.16 1.52
CA PHE A 98 15.37 -6.88 2.77
C PHE A 98 15.78 -6.04 3.99
N ILE A 99 16.96 -5.38 3.92
CA ILE A 99 17.43 -4.50 4.99
C ILE A 99 16.47 -3.32 5.16
N ASN A 100 16.03 -2.69 4.06
CA ASN A 100 15.07 -1.58 4.12
C ASN A 100 13.78 -2.05 4.80
N GLU A 101 13.22 -3.20 4.40
CA GLU A 101 11.97 -3.67 4.95
C GLU A 101 12.09 -3.97 6.46
N VAL A 102 13.12 -4.71 6.89
CA VAL A 102 13.34 -4.98 8.32
C VAL A 102 13.63 -3.71 9.12
N ALA A 103 14.41 -2.78 8.58
CA ALA A 103 14.78 -1.54 9.27
C ALA A 103 13.64 -0.50 9.31
N THR A 104 12.78 -0.47 8.28
CA THR A 104 11.67 0.46 8.16
C THR A 104 10.46 -0.05 8.94
N ILE A 105 9.82 -1.12 8.48
CA ILE A 105 8.55 -1.58 9.04
C ILE A 105 8.69 -2.28 10.37
N GLY A 106 9.90 -2.76 10.70
CA GLY A 106 10.17 -3.39 11.98
C GLY A 106 9.98 -2.48 13.19
N ARG A 107 9.90 -1.16 13.00
CA ARG A 107 9.71 -0.18 14.09
C ARG A 107 8.35 0.52 14.04
N ILE A 108 7.52 0.17 13.06
CA ILE A 108 6.26 0.86 12.77
C ILE A 108 5.09 0.06 13.31
N HIS A 109 4.19 0.75 14.01
CA HIS A 109 2.94 0.19 14.49
C HIS A 109 1.83 1.19 14.21
N HIS A 110 0.99 0.88 13.22
CA HIS A 110 -0.16 1.72 12.87
C HIS A 110 -1.31 0.85 12.36
N VAL A 111 -2.54 1.21 12.71
CA VAL A 111 -3.75 0.46 12.33
C VAL A 111 -3.91 0.28 10.82
N ASN A 112 -3.33 1.17 10.01
CA ASN A 112 -3.37 1.09 8.55
C ASN A 112 -2.03 0.71 7.87
N VAL A 113 -1.09 0.14 8.62
CA VAL A 113 0.17 -0.38 8.08
C VAL A 113 0.31 -1.83 8.50
N VAL A 114 0.77 -2.71 7.60
CA VAL A 114 0.95 -4.13 7.91
C VAL A 114 2.02 -4.30 8.98
N ARG A 115 1.83 -5.20 9.95
CA ARG A 115 2.84 -5.45 10.97
C ARG A 115 3.83 -6.51 10.52
N LEU A 116 5.12 -6.19 10.58
CA LEU A 116 6.20 -7.18 10.46
C LEU A 116 6.42 -7.84 11.82
N VAL A 117 6.01 -9.10 11.92
CA VAL A 117 6.14 -9.90 13.15
C VAL A 117 7.57 -10.41 13.34
N GLY A 118 8.25 -10.72 12.25
CA GLY A 118 9.60 -11.27 12.32
C GLY A 118 10.25 -11.47 10.97
N PHE A 119 11.46 -11.98 11.00
CA PHE A 119 12.24 -12.32 9.82
C PHE A 119 13.10 -13.56 10.05
N CYS A 120 13.55 -14.17 8.97
CA CYS A 120 14.56 -15.23 8.98
C CYS A 120 15.64 -14.88 7.97
N ILE A 121 16.91 -15.04 8.38
CA ILE A 121 18.07 -14.95 7.50
C ILE A 121 19.02 -16.10 7.80
N GLN A 122 19.08 -17.10 6.91
CA GLN A 122 19.99 -18.23 7.03
C GLN A 122 20.53 -18.64 5.65
N ARG A 123 21.77 -18.27 5.34
CA ARG A 123 22.39 -18.44 4.01
C ARG A 123 21.50 -17.82 2.92
N SER A 124 21.02 -18.61 1.97
CA SER A 124 20.11 -18.18 0.89
C SER A 124 18.62 -18.27 1.23
N LYS A 125 18.27 -18.54 2.49
CA LYS A 125 16.88 -18.76 2.94
C LYS A 125 16.43 -17.56 3.76
N TRP A 126 15.85 -16.58 3.06
CA TRP A 126 15.38 -15.35 3.67
C TRP A 126 13.85 -15.36 3.69
N ALA A 127 13.28 -14.92 4.81
CA ALA A 127 11.85 -14.83 4.96
C ALA A 127 11.45 -13.60 5.78
N LEU A 128 10.29 -13.05 5.45
CA LEU A 128 9.61 -12.01 6.22
C LEU A 128 8.27 -12.57 6.68
N ILE A 129 7.91 -12.32 7.94
CA ILE A 129 6.71 -12.85 8.59
C ILE A 129 5.83 -11.66 8.97
N TYR A 130 4.62 -11.62 8.41
CA TYR A 130 3.64 -10.55 8.66
C TYR A 130 2.39 -11.11 9.31
N ASP A 131 1.59 -10.22 9.89
CA ASP A 131 0.21 -10.57 10.23
C ASP A 131 -0.55 -11.01 8.97
N TYR A 132 -1.35 -12.07 9.09
CA TYR A 132 -2.12 -12.60 7.97
C TYR A 132 -3.36 -11.74 7.68
N MET A 133 -3.56 -11.42 6.40
CA MET A 133 -4.69 -10.62 5.92
C MET A 133 -5.68 -11.53 5.19
N PRO A 134 -6.80 -11.93 5.81
CA PRO A 134 -7.69 -12.96 5.27
C PRO A 134 -8.37 -12.56 3.96
N ASN A 135 -8.71 -11.28 3.79
CA ASN A 135 -9.37 -10.78 2.57
C ASN A 135 -8.36 -10.52 1.43
N GLY A 136 -7.05 -10.63 1.69
CA GLY A 136 -6.02 -10.43 0.69
C GLY A 136 -5.90 -8.98 0.23
N SER A 137 -5.50 -8.77 -1.02
CA SER A 137 -5.21 -7.45 -1.60
C SER A 137 -6.44 -6.78 -2.22
N LEU A 138 -6.44 -5.44 -2.22
CA LEU A 138 -7.55 -4.59 -2.69
C LEU A 138 -7.80 -4.73 -4.21
N ASP A 139 -6.78 -5.04 -5.01
CA ASP A 139 -6.91 -5.30 -6.46
C ASP A 139 -7.98 -6.34 -6.79
N LYS A 140 -8.19 -7.34 -5.93
CA LYS A 140 -9.22 -8.39 -6.08
C LYS A 140 -10.65 -7.89 -5.98
N PHE A 141 -10.86 -6.69 -5.47
CA PHE A 141 -12.17 -6.10 -5.23
C PHE A 141 -12.45 -4.87 -6.11
N VAL A 142 -11.40 -4.25 -6.64
CA VAL A 142 -11.50 -3.07 -7.51
C VAL A 142 -11.68 -3.47 -8.98
N PHE A 143 -11.06 -4.57 -9.42
CA PHE A 143 -11.12 -5.01 -10.82
C PHE A 143 -12.08 -6.20 -10.99
N LEU A 144 -13.17 -5.98 -11.73
CA LEU A 144 -14.23 -6.98 -11.96
C LEU A 144 -13.74 -8.25 -12.68
N ASP A 145 -12.66 -8.15 -13.47
CA ASP A 145 -12.19 -9.25 -14.33
C ASP A 145 -11.29 -10.28 -13.61
N GLN A 146 -11.01 -10.12 -12.31
CA GLN A 146 -9.98 -10.90 -11.61
C GLN A 146 -10.48 -11.94 -10.60
N GLY A 147 -11.80 -12.15 -10.45
CA GLY A 147 -12.30 -13.27 -9.65
C GLY A 147 -13.80 -13.28 -9.36
N ASN A 148 -14.26 -14.33 -8.67
CA ASN A 148 -15.64 -14.54 -8.22
C ASN A 148 -16.03 -13.66 -7.00
N ASN A 149 -15.25 -12.64 -6.66
CA ASN A 149 -15.50 -11.83 -5.47
C ASN A 149 -16.60 -10.81 -5.75
N ILE A 150 -17.47 -10.62 -4.75
CA ILE A 150 -18.51 -9.60 -4.81
C ILE A 150 -17.81 -8.22 -4.74
N PRO A 151 -18.13 -7.30 -5.67
CA PRO A 151 -17.59 -5.94 -5.63
C PRO A 151 -17.92 -5.24 -4.31
N LEU A 152 -16.99 -4.42 -3.82
CA LEU A 152 -17.24 -3.63 -2.61
C LEU A 152 -18.18 -2.45 -2.92
N SER A 153 -19.01 -2.08 -1.92
CA SER A 153 -19.84 -0.87 -1.99
C SER A 153 -18.96 0.39 -2.04
N TRP A 154 -19.53 1.49 -2.54
CA TRP A 154 -18.82 2.76 -2.64
C TRP A 154 -18.44 3.30 -1.26
N GLU A 155 -19.33 3.17 -0.27
CA GLU A 155 -19.03 3.52 1.11
C GLU A 155 -17.83 2.75 1.66
N ARG A 156 -17.74 1.44 1.38
CA ARG A 156 -16.62 0.61 1.83
C ARG A 156 -15.32 1.03 1.14
N LEU A 157 -15.34 1.26 -0.17
CA LEU A 157 -14.18 1.77 -0.91
C LEU A 157 -13.71 3.12 -0.36
N TYR A 158 -14.64 4.02 -0.04
CA TYR A 158 -14.33 5.30 0.56
C TYR A 158 -13.67 5.16 1.95
N LYS A 159 -14.19 4.28 2.82
CA LYS A 159 -13.56 3.95 4.12
C LYS A 159 -12.16 3.37 3.95
N ILE A 160 -11.96 2.51 2.93
CA ILE A 160 -10.64 1.98 2.58
C ILE A 160 -9.70 3.11 2.13
N ALA A 161 -10.15 4.02 1.27
CA ALA A 161 -9.37 5.17 0.84
C ALA A 161 -8.90 6.03 2.01
N LEU A 162 -9.78 6.33 2.97
CA LEU A 162 -9.42 7.04 4.20
C LEU A 162 -8.38 6.29 5.02
N GLY A 163 -8.56 4.98 5.22
CA GLY A 163 -7.61 4.15 5.97
C GLY A 163 -6.23 4.12 5.30
N VAL A 164 -6.16 3.95 3.98
CA VAL A 164 -4.89 4.02 3.23
C VAL A 164 -4.25 5.40 3.41
N GLY A 165 -5.02 6.48 3.23
CA GLY A 165 -4.51 7.84 3.41
C GLY A 165 -3.95 8.09 4.81
N ARG A 166 -4.62 7.58 5.86
CA ARG A 166 -4.14 7.64 7.25
C ARG A 166 -2.82 6.88 7.44
N GLY A 167 -2.70 5.70 6.82
CA GLY A 167 -1.46 4.94 6.80
C GLY A 167 -0.31 5.72 6.17
N ILE A 168 -0.52 6.34 5.00
CA ILE A 168 0.50 7.13 4.31
C ILE A 168 0.85 8.40 5.10
N LYS A 169 -0.15 9.12 5.64
CA LYS A 169 0.09 10.27 6.53
C LYS A 169 0.99 9.89 7.71
N TYR A 170 0.73 8.74 8.34
CA TYR A 170 1.57 8.24 9.43
C TYR A 170 3.01 7.98 8.97
N LEU A 171 3.22 7.37 7.80
CA LEU A 171 4.57 7.19 7.25
C LEU A 171 5.30 8.51 6.99
N HIS A 172 4.57 9.54 6.54
CA HIS A 172 5.16 10.83 6.17
C HIS A 172 5.46 11.74 7.37
N GLN A 173 4.62 11.69 8.41
CA GLN A 173 4.61 12.70 9.49
C GLN A 173 4.46 12.10 10.90
N GLY A 174 4.14 10.82 11.05
CA GLY A 174 3.88 10.16 12.33
C GLY A 174 5.06 9.36 12.88
N CYS A 175 6.19 9.32 12.17
CA CYS A 175 7.41 8.61 12.53
C CYS A 175 8.55 9.59 12.80
N ASP A 176 9.53 9.18 13.62
CA ASP A 176 10.74 9.99 13.90
C ASP A 176 11.55 10.30 12.62
N MET A 177 11.48 9.40 11.64
CA MET A 177 12.02 9.58 10.31
C MET A 177 10.89 9.52 9.30
N GLN A 178 10.96 10.36 8.27
CA GLN A 178 10.00 10.32 7.18
C GLN A 178 10.22 9.06 6.34
N ILE A 179 9.15 8.32 6.07
CA ILE A 179 9.18 7.09 5.29
C ILE A 179 8.44 7.28 3.97
N LEU A 180 9.15 7.14 2.86
CA LEU A 180 8.58 7.13 1.52
C LEU A 180 8.40 5.69 1.08
N HIS A 181 7.19 5.34 0.64
CA HIS A 181 6.83 3.97 0.29
C HIS A 181 7.22 3.60 -1.14
N PHE A 182 7.01 4.50 -2.11
CA PHE A 182 7.27 4.37 -3.55
C PHE A 182 6.49 3.28 -4.31
N ASP A 183 5.75 2.40 -3.63
CA ASP A 183 4.94 1.36 -4.30
C ASP A 183 3.49 1.30 -3.80
N ILE A 184 2.83 2.46 -3.63
CA ILE A 184 1.41 2.52 -3.29
C ILE A 184 0.57 2.14 -4.52
N LYS A 185 -0.18 1.04 -4.42
CA LYS A 185 -1.06 0.50 -5.48
C LYS A 185 -2.05 -0.51 -4.87
N PRO A 186 -3.18 -0.85 -5.52
CA PRO A 186 -4.18 -1.76 -4.95
C PRO A 186 -3.62 -3.13 -4.52
N HIS A 187 -2.64 -3.67 -5.24
CA HIS A 187 -2.00 -4.95 -4.90
C HIS A 187 -1.29 -4.92 -3.53
N ASN A 188 -0.76 -3.76 -3.14
CA ASN A 188 -0.02 -3.58 -1.91
C ASN A 188 -0.88 -3.05 -0.75
N ILE A 189 -2.20 -2.89 -0.97
CA ILE A 189 -3.16 -2.61 0.09
C ILE A 189 -3.82 -3.92 0.47
N LEU A 190 -3.45 -4.47 1.62
CA LEU A 190 -4.06 -5.69 2.15
C LEU A 190 -5.25 -5.36 3.05
N LEU A 191 -6.19 -6.29 3.15
CA LEU A 191 -7.43 -6.12 3.89
C LEU A 191 -7.50 -7.17 5.00
N ASP A 192 -7.66 -6.71 6.24
CA ASP A 192 -7.94 -7.60 7.36
C ASP A 192 -9.39 -8.10 7.35
N GLU A 193 -9.80 -8.85 8.37
CA GLU A 193 -11.13 -9.48 8.48
C GLU A 193 -12.28 -8.47 8.34
N ASP A 194 -12.09 -7.25 8.87
CA ASP A 194 -13.09 -6.18 8.87
C ASP A 194 -13.01 -5.29 7.61
N PHE A 195 -12.17 -5.67 6.63
CA PHE A 195 -11.81 -4.85 5.47
C PHE A 195 -11.10 -3.54 5.84
N THR A 196 -10.42 -3.50 7.00
CA THR A 196 -9.54 -2.37 7.33
C THR A 196 -8.27 -2.49 6.49
N PRO A 197 -7.88 -1.43 5.76
CA PRO A 197 -6.71 -1.49 4.88
C PRO A 197 -5.40 -1.41 5.65
N LYS A 198 -4.42 -2.19 5.19
CA LYS A 198 -3.03 -2.20 5.65
C LYS A 198 -2.12 -1.95 4.45
N VAL A 199 -1.39 -0.83 4.47
CA VAL A 199 -0.31 -0.58 3.51
C VAL A 199 0.78 -1.63 3.74
N SER A 200 1.27 -2.25 2.66
CA SER A 200 2.22 -3.37 2.70
C SER A 200 3.27 -3.28 1.59
N ASP A 201 4.27 -4.17 1.64
CA ASP A 201 5.39 -4.28 0.71
C ASP A 201 6.35 -3.08 0.72
N PHE A 202 7.19 -3.04 1.76
CA PHE A 202 8.12 -1.94 2.02
C PHE A 202 9.50 -2.17 1.39
N GLY A 203 9.62 -3.09 0.44
CA GLY A 203 10.90 -3.41 -0.20
C GLY A 203 11.55 -2.21 -0.89
N LEU A 204 10.74 -1.30 -1.45
CA LEU A 204 11.22 -0.06 -2.08
C LEU A 204 11.30 1.14 -1.12
N ALA A 205 10.85 0.97 0.13
CA ALA A 205 10.72 2.08 1.06
C ALA A 205 12.08 2.67 1.46
N LYS A 206 12.07 3.96 1.83
CA LYS A 206 13.24 4.71 2.24
C LYS A 206 12.95 5.63 3.41
N LEU A 207 13.90 5.71 4.35
CA LEU A 207 13.85 6.62 5.49
C LEU A 207 14.68 7.87 5.19
N TYR A 208 14.15 9.03 5.55
CA TYR A 208 14.81 10.34 5.44
C TYR A 208 14.66 11.11 6.74
N SER A 209 15.58 12.07 6.95
CA SER A 209 15.40 13.04 8.03
C SER A 209 14.15 13.88 7.73
N THR A 210 13.40 14.23 8.76
CA THR A 210 12.21 15.08 8.65
C THR A 210 12.55 16.50 8.14
N ASP A 211 13.81 16.91 8.26
CA ASP A 211 14.32 18.20 7.78
C ASP A 211 14.66 18.22 6.28
N GLU A 212 14.76 17.05 5.63
CA GLU A 212 15.09 16.94 4.21
C GLU A 212 13.82 16.99 3.35
N SER A 213 13.71 18.03 2.51
CA SER A 213 12.55 18.22 1.63
C SER A 213 12.67 17.51 0.28
N ILE A 214 13.91 17.22 -0.17
CA ILE A 214 14.21 16.60 -1.45
C ILE A 214 15.09 15.38 -1.23
N VAL A 215 14.65 14.28 -1.84
CA VAL A 215 15.29 12.99 -1.78
C VAL A 215 16.21 12.78 -2.99
N PRO A 216 17.51 12.50 -2.78
CA PRO A 216 18.41 12.12 -3.86
C PRO A 216 18.11 10.69 -4.32
N VAL A 217 17.16 10.55 -5.26
CA VAL A 217 16.89 9.25 -5.92
C VAL A 217 17.72 9.12 -7.20
N THR A 218 18.57 8.08 -7.25
CA THR A 218 19.45 7.80 -8.39
C THR A 218 18.82 6.89 -9.46
N VAL A 219 17.74 6.16 -9.12
CA VAL A 219 17.08 5.20 -10.03
C VAL A 219 15.57 5.28 -9.86
N ALA A 220 14.82 5.37 -10.96
CA ALA A 220 13.36 5.30 -10.94
C ALA A 220 12.90 3.98 -10.31
N ARG A 221 12.01 4.06 -9.32
CA ARG A 221 11.47 2.92 -8.55
C ARG A 221 9.96 3.05 -8.46
N GLY A 222 9.28 1.91 -8.29
CA GLY A 222 7.83 1.82 -8.18
C GLY A 222 7.21 1.04 -9.34
N THR A 223 5.88 1.06 -9.40
CA THR A 223 5.11 0.33 -10.42
C THR A 223 4.60 1.27 -11.51
N LEU A 224 4.85 0.94 -12.77
CA LEU A 224 4.36 1.72 -13.92
C LEU A 224 2.84 1.99 -13.79
N GLY A 225 2.44 3.24 -14.01
CA GLY A 225 1.08 3.72 -13.78
C GLY A 225 0.86 4.39 -12.42
N TYR A 226 1.72 4.15 -11.42
CA TYR A 226 1.67 4.81 -10.10
C TYR A 226 2.92 5.64 -9.80
N ILE A 227 3.99 5.50 -10.61
CA ILE A 227 5.22 6.28 -10.45
C ILE A 227 4.94 7.75 -10.75
N ALA A 228 5.34 8.61 -9.82
CA ALA A 228 5.19 10.04 -9.97
C ALA A 228 6.12 10.60 -11.08
N PRO A 229 5.64 11.57 -11.89
CA PRO A 229 6.38 12.11 -13.03
C PRO A 229 7.81 12.57 -12.72
N GLU A 230 8.05 13.17 -11.55
CA GLU A 230 9.35 13.71 -11.14
C GLU A 230 10.44 12.64 -10.96
N LEU A 231 10.07 11.35 -10.86
CA LEU A 231 11.04 10.26 -10.86
C LEU A 231 11.67 10.02 -12.25
N PHE A 232 11.01 10.49 -13.33
CA PHE A 232 11.52 10.44 -14.70
C PHE A 232 11.98 11.82 -15.18
N TYR A 233 11.23 12.86 -14.84
CA TYR A 233 11.44 14.22 -15.32
C TYR A 233 12.02 15.09 -14.18
N LYS A 234 13.36 15.17 -14.10
CA LYS A 234 14.02 15.93 -13.00
C LYS A 234 13.80 17.44 -13.08
N ASN A 235 13.35 17.96 -14.22
CA ASN A 235 13.10 19.38 -14.46
C ASN A 235 11.77 19.90 -13.88
N ILE A 236 10.87 19.02 -13.43
CA ILE A 236 9.55 19.42 -12.88
C ILE A 236 9.50 19.43 -11.35
N GLY A 237 10.57 19.01 -10.68
CA GLY A 237 10.69 19.03 -9.21
C GLY A 237 11.60 17.94 -8.66
N GLY A 238 11.95 18.05 -7.37
CA GLY A 238 12.67 17.01 -6.63
C GLY A 238 11.74 15.92 -6.11
N VAL A 239 12.26 14.69 -5.99
CA VAL A 239 11.52 13.57 -5.39
C VAL A 239 11.32 13.84 -3.91
N SER A 240 10.11 13.62 -3.40
CA SER A 240 9.76 13.81 -1.98
C SER A 240 8.59 12.89 -1.62
N PHE A 241 8.04 13.01 -0.41
CA PHE A 241 6.79 12.35 -0.01
C PHE A 241 5.60 12.62 -0.95
N LYS A 242 5.67 13.67 -1.78
CA LYS A 242 4.70 13.96 -2.85
C LYS A 242 4.63 12.88 -3.94
N ALA A 243 5.64 12.02 -4.05
CA ALA A 243 5.60 10.86 -4.93
C ALA A 243 4.54 9.84 -4.46
N ASP A 244 4.49 9.55 -3.15
CA ASP A 244 3.46 8.68 -2.57
C ASP A 244 2.06 9.32 -2.65
N VAL A 245 1.98 10.65 -2.54
CA VAL A 245 0.71 11.39 -2.76
C VAL A 245 0.19 11.15 -4.18
N TYR A 246 1.07 11.21 -5.18
CA TYR A 246 0.70 10.90 -6.57
C TYR A 246 0.21 9.47 -6.72
N SER A 247 0.94 8.50 -6.17
CA SER A 247 0.54 7.09 -6.21
C SER A 247 -0.80 6.84 -5.49
N PHE A 248 -1.07 7.55 -4.39
CA PHE A 248 -2.37 7.54 -3.72
C PHE A 248 -3.48 8.11 -4.59
N GLY A 249 -3.24 9.21 -5.30
CA GLY A 249 -4.20 9.75 -6.27
C GLY A 249 -4.52 8.74 -7.37
N MET A 250 -3.50 8.10 -7.94
CA MET A 250 -3.69 7.04 -8.94
C MET A 250 -4.46 5.83 -8.40
N LEU A 251 -4.23 5.45 -7.13
CA LEU A 251 -5.01 4.43 -6.43
C LEU A 251 -6.50 4.81 -6.34
N LEU A 252 -6.81 6.05 -5.94
CA LEU A 252 -8.19 6.53 -5.85
C LEU A 252 -8.90 6.52 -7.22
N LEU A 253 -8.21 6.96 -8.27
CA LEU A 253 -8.77 6.94 -9.62
C LEU A 253 -9.13 5.52 -10.08
N GLU A 254 -8.30 4.52 -9.76
CA GLU A 254 -8.63 3.12 -10.10
C GLU A 254 -9.78 2.57 -9.27
N MET A 255 -9.84 2.91 -7.97
CA MET A 255 -10.96 2.53 -7.11
C MET A 255 -12.29 3.04 -7.66
N VAL A 256 -12.29 4.29 -8.13
CA VAL A 256 -13.49 4.93 -8.69
C VAL A 256 -13.79 4.41 -10.09
N GLY A 257 -12.80 4.36 -10.98
CA GLY A 257 -13.00 3.93 -12.36
C GLY A 257 -13.22 2.43 -12.52
N LYS A 258 -13.04 1.63 -11.47
CA LYS A 258 -13.09 0.15 -11.46
C LYS A 258 -12.29 -0.49 -12.61
N ARG A 259 -11.22 0.20 -13.05
CA ARG A 259 -10.38 -0.17 -14.20
C ARG A 259 -8.92 0.11 -13.87
N LYS A 260 -8.03 -0.62 -14.52
CA LYS A 260 -6.57 -0.40 -14.39
C LYS A 260 -6.14 0.86 -15.13
N ASN A 261 -5.16 1.56 -14.56
CA ASN A 261 -4.55 2.80 -15.07
C ASN A 261 -3.92 2.63 -16.47
N VAL A 262 -3.39 1.44 -16.77
CA VAL A 262 -2.77 1.13 -18.07
C VAL A 262 -3.70 0.21 -18.85
N ASN A 263 -4.38 0.77 -19.85
CA ASN A 263 -5.13 -0.03 -20.82
C ASN A 263 -4.48 0.12 -22.21
N ALA A 264 -3.60 -0.82 -22.55
CA ALA A 264 -2.93 -0.88 -23.86
C ALA A 264 -3.91 -1.10 -25.05
N PHE A 265 -5.19 -1.33 -24.78
CA PHE A 265 -6.24 -1.61 -25.77
C PHE A 265 -7.31 -0.51 -25.85
N ALA A 266 -7.05 0.68 -25.30
CA ALA A 266 -8.00 1.79 -25.35
C ALA A 266 -8.19 2.28 -26.80
N LYS A 267 -9.44 2.31 -27.28
CA LYS A 267 -9.80 2.58 -28.69
C LYS A 267 -9.72 4.07 -29.09
N HIS A 268 -9.59 4.99 -28.13
CA HIS A 268 -9.58 6.44 -28.38
C HIS A 268 -8.42 7.15 -27.65
N SER A 269 -7.84 8.17 -28.28
CA SER A 269 -6.67 8.93 -27.78
C SER A 269 -6.91 9.63 -26.43
N SER A 270 -8.15 10.01 -26.13
CA SER A 270 -8.53 10.60 -24.83
C SER A 270 -8.51 9.62 -23.66
N GLN A 271 -8.39 8.31 -23.91
CA GLN A 271 -8.27 7.28 -22.87
C GLN A 271 -6.82 6.90 -22.55
N ILE A 272 -5.84 7.53 -23.22
CA ILE A 272 -4.40 7.22 -23.11
C ILE A 272 -3.84 7.63 -21.74
N TYR A 273 -4.27 8.79 -21.20
CA TYR A 273 -3.92 9.22 -19.84
C TYR A 273 -5.17 9.26 -18.96
N PHE A 274 -5.30 8.24 -18.11
CA PHE A 274 -6.48 7.99 -17.31
C PHE A 274 -6.93 9.18 -16.42
N PRO A 275 -6.03 9.97 -15.80
CA PRO A 275 -6.43 11.18 -15.07
C PRO A 275 -7.14 12.23 -15.94
N SER A 276 -6.63 12.54 -17.14
CA SER A 276 -7.29 13.49 -18.04
C SER A 276 -8.66 13.00 -18.49
N TRP A 277 -8.79 11.69 -18.75
CA TRP A 277 -10.06 11.07 -19.13
C TRP A 277 -11.12 11.22 -18.03
N ILE A 278 -10.75 10.96 -16.76
CA ILE A 278 -11.66 11.17 -15.62
C ILE A 278 -12.02 12.65 -15.47
N TYR A 279 -11.04 13.54 -15.65
CA TYR A 279 -11.27 14.98 -15.58
C TYR A 279 -12.34 15.42 -16.58
N ASP A 280 -12.21 15.03 -17.85
CA ASP A 280 -13.12 15.46 -18.91
C ASP A 280 -14.55 14.96 -18.68
N ARG A 281 -14.72 13.71 -18.23
CA ARG A 281 -16.06 13.19 -17.89
C ARG A 281 -16.70 13.97 -16.74
N TYR A 282 -15.92 14.27 -15.71
CA TYR A 282 -16.42 15.02 -14.57
C TYR A 282 -16.80 16.46 -14.93
N ASP A 283 -15.96 17.13 -15.72
CA ASP A 283 -16.19 18.51 -16.17
C ASP A 283 -17.41 18.64 -17.09
N GLN A 284 -17.65 17.62 -17.92
CA GLN A 284 -18.81 17.55 -18.81
C GLN A 284 -20.12 17.18 -18.09
N GLY A 285 -20.08 16.97 -16.76
CA GLY A 285 -21.24 16.58 -15.97
C GLY A 285 -21.73 15.16 -16.28
N GLU A 286 -20.90 14.33 -16.92
CA GLU A 286 -21.19 12.92 -17.07
C GLU A 286 -21.08 12.25 -15.70
N ASP A 287 -22.20 11.77 -15.17
CA ASP A 287 -22.14 10.90 -14.00
C ASP A 287 -21.31 9.66 -14.36
N MET A 288 -20.34 9.35 -13.50
CA MET A 288 -19.69 8.04 -13.55
C MET A 288 -20.79 6.98 -13.46
N GLU A 289 -20.67 5.88 -14.21
CA GLU A 289 -21.63 4.77 -14.18
C GLU A 289 -21.64 4.14 -12.78
N MET A 290 -22.39 4.74 -11.87
CA MET A 290 -22.47 4.39 -10.46
C MET A 290 -23.66 3.46 -10.17
N GLY A 291 -24.48 3.17 -11.17
CA GLY A 291 -25.69 2.34 -11.05
C GLY A 291 -26.67 2.91 -10.03
N ASP A 292 -27.25 2.03 -9.21
CA ASP A 292 -28.21 2.38 -8.15
C ASP A 292 -27.54 2.96 -6.88
N ALA A 293 -26.46 3.73 -7.03
CA ALA A 293 -25.75 4.33 -5.90
C ALA A 293 -26.62 5.37 -5.17
N THR A 294 -26.53 5.36 -3.84
CA THR A 294 -27.18 6.35 -2.99
C THR A 294 -26.57 7.75 -3.16
N GLU A 295 -27.26 8.81 -2.75
CA GLU A 295 -26.73 10.18 -2.81
C GLU A 295 -25.45 10.36 -1.99
N ASP A 296 -25.34 9.69 -0.84
CA ASP A 296 -24.12 9.73 -0.02
C ASP A 296 -22.96 9.00 -0.71
N GLU A 297 -23.22 7.88 -1.38
CA GLU A 297 -22.21 7.19 -2.19
C GLU A 297 -21.73 8.04 -3.37
N LYS A 298 -22.64 8.74 -4.05
CA LYS A 298 -22.28 9.70 -5.10
C LYS A 298 -21.37 10.79 -4.54
N LYS A 299 -21.66 11.33 -3.35
CA LYS A 299 -20.79 12.31 -2.68
C LYS A 299 -19.40 11.72 -2.40
N TYR A 300 -19.31 10.50 -1.88
CA TYR A 300 -18.02 9.85 -1.62
C TYR A 300 -17.18 9.70 -2.90
N VAL A 301 -17.81 9.24 -3.99
CA VAL A 301 -17.14 9.11 -5.29
C VAL A 301 -16.65 10.48 -5.78
N ARG A 302 -17.50 11.52 -5.75
CA ARG A 302 -17.12 12.88 -6.14
C ARG A 302 -15.92 13.41 -5.33
N LYS A 303 -15.93 13.24 -4.00
CA LYS A 303 -14.79 13.60 -3.15
C LYS A 303 -13.52 12.86 -3.58
N MET A 304 -13.59 11.54 -3.76
CA MET A 304 -12.45 10.75 -4.18
C MET A 304 -11.89 11.21 -5.53
N VAL A 305 -12.74 11.52 -6.51
CA VAL A 305 -12.31 12.02 -7.83
C VAL A 305 -11.57 13.35 -7.70
N ILE A 306 -12.18 14.35 -7.06
CA ILE A 306 -11.58 15.69 -6.94
C ILE A 306 -10.24 15.61 -6.19
N VAL A 307 -10.21 14.91 -5.05
CA VAL A 307 -8.99 14.73 -4.28
C VAL A 307 -7.92 13.98 -5.08
N ALA A 308 -8.30 12.93 -5.80
CA ALA A 308 -7.37 12.19 -6.64
C ALA A 308 -6.74 13.07 -7.73
N LEU A 309 -7.55 13.91 -8.38
CA LEU A 309 -7.07 14.84 -9.40
C LEU A 309 -6.10 15.88 -8.83
N TRP A 310 -6.29 16.34 -7.59
CA TRP A 310 -5.32 17.17 -6.87
C TRP A 310 -4.03 16.41 -6.57
N CYS A 311 -4.13 15.14 -6.20
CA CYS A 311 -2.97 14.30 -5.90
C CYS A 311 -2.12 13.96 -7.14
N VAL A 312 -2.70 13.87 -8.33
CA VAL A 312 -1.99 13.47 -9.56
C VAL A 312 -1.49 14.64 -10.41
N GLN A 313 -1.44 15.86 -9.86
CA GLN A 313 -0.87 17.01 -10.54
C GLN A 313 0.58 16.76 -10.99
N MET A 314 0.96 17.34 -12.13
CA MET A 314 2.27 17.06 -12.74
C MET A 314 3.43 17.50 -11.85
N LYS A 315 3.41 18.75 -11.36
CA LYS A 315 4.47 19.23 -10.48
C LYS A 315 4.21 18.79 -9.03
N PRO A 316 5.22 18.29 -8.30
CA PRO A 316 5.04 17.87 -6.91
C PRO A 316 4.57 18.98 -5.97
N VAL A 317 4.93 20.24 -6.26
CA VAL A 317 4.55 21.41 -5.46
C VAL A 317 3.05 21.66 -5.47
N ASP A 318 2.36 21.32 -6.56
CA ASP A 318 0.93 21.55 -6.76
C ASP A 318 0.07 20.47 -6.08
N ARG A 319 0.68 19.35 -5.67
CA ARG A 319 -0.01 18.27 -4.96
C ARG A 319 -0.19 18.63 -3.48
N PRO A 320 -1.32 18.28 -2.85
CA PRO A 320 -1.51 18.50 -1.41
C PRO A 320 -0.57 17.64 -0.55
N LEU A 321 -0.45 18.00 0.73
CA LEU A 321 0.10 17.09 1.75
C LEU A 321 -0.91 15.98 2.05
N MET A 322 -0.47 14.79 2.48
CA MET A 322 -1.42 13.74 2.89
C MET A 322 -2.36 14.15 4.02
N SER A 323 -1.93 15.02 4.93
CA SER A 323 -2.80 15.60 5.95
C SER A 323 -3.94 16.42 5.33
N LYS A 324 -3.63 17.26 4.34
CA LYS A 324 -4.63 18.05 3.62
C LYS A 324 -5.51 17.19 2.72
N THR A 325 -4.94 16.17 2.07
CA THR A 325 -5.69 15.16 1.29
C THR A 325 -6.77 14.50 2.14
N LEU A 326 -6.44 14.10 3.37
CA LEU A 326 -7.42 13.51 4.29
C LEU A 326 -8.47 14.51 4.73
N GLU A 327 -8.07 15.75 5.05
CA GLU A 327 -9.03 16.83 5.38
C GLU A 327 -10.02 17.08 4.23
N MET A 328 -9.54 17.04 2.98
CA MET A 328 -10.39 17.19 1.78
C MET A 328 -11.34 15.99 1.58
N LEU A 329 -10.89 14.77 1.87
CA LEU A 329 -11.78 13.60 1.81
C LEU A 329 -12.83 13.67 2.92
N GLU A 330 -12.43 13.93 4.16
CA GLU A 330 -13.32 13.92 5.33
C GLU A 330 -14.27 15.13 5.37
N GLY A 331 -13.85 16.29 4.87
CA GLY A 331 -14.61 17.54 4.87
C GLY A 331 -15.76 17.59 3.86
N GLU A 332 -16.52 18.69 3.86
CA GLU A 332 -17.71 18.86 3.02
C GLU A 332 -17.38 18.95 1.52
N ILE A 333 -18.21 18.32 0.68
CA ILE A 333 -17.98 18.27 -0.78
C ILE A 333 -18.09 19.66 -1.42
N GLU A 334 -18.94 20.52 -0.88
CA GLU A 334 -19.21 21.89 -1.35
C GLU A 334 -17.97 22.80 -1.22
N LEU A 335 -17.02 22.43 -0.36
CA LEU A 335 -15.76 23.16 -0.19
C LEU A 335 -14.69 22.75 -1.21
N LEU A 336 -14.88 21.63 -1.90
CA LEU A 336 -13.92 21.12 -2.87
C LEU A 336 -14.06 21.82 -4.21
N LYS A 337 -12.91 22.25 -4.76
CA LYS A 337 -12.81 22.83 -6.10
C LYS A 337 -12.02 21.88 -6.99
N MET A 338 -12.41 21.82 -8.26
CA MET A 338 -11.65 21.08 -9.27
C MET A 338 -10.24 21.68 -9.40
N PRO A 339 -9.19 20.85 -9.44
CA PRO A 339 -7.84 21.30 -9.76
C PRO A 339 -7.72 21.67 -11.25
N PRO A 340 -6.58 22.21 -11.70
CA PRO A 340 -6.25 22.24 -13.12
C PRO A 340 -6.27 20.83 -13.73
N LYS A 341 -6.63 20.74 -15.02
CA LYS A 341 -6.63 19.48 -15.77
C LYS A 341 -5.23 18.87 -15.77
N PRO A 342 -5.06 17.61 -15.30
CA PRO A 342 -3.78 16.92 -15.41
C PRO A 342 -3.43 16.73 -16.89
N THR A 343 -2.22 17.12 -17.30
CA THR A 343 -1.70 16.94 -18.67
C THR A 343 -0.48 16.02 -18.65
N LEU A 344 -0.38 15.12 -19.63
CA LEU A 344 0.85 14.34 -19.81
C LEU A 344 1.92 15.24 -20.46
N TRP A 345 3.18 15.14 -20.04
CA TRP A 345 4.30 16.02 -20.47
C TRP A 345 4.66 15.95 -21.98
N SER A 346 3.81 15.43 -22.86
CA SER A 346 4.11 15.35 -24.29
C SER A 346 2.85 15.53 -25.14
N THR A 347 2.44 16.79 -25.36
CA THR A 347 1.79 17.21 -26.61
C THR A 347 1.87 18.73 -26.85
N GLU A 348 1.88 19.57 -25.81
CA GLU A 348 1.78 21.04 -26.00
C GLU A 348 3.13 21.73 -26.29
N ASN A 349 4.25 21.19 -25.81
CA ASN A 349 5.56 21.87 -25.94
C ASN A 349 6.27 21.66 -27.29
N HIS A 350 5.70 20.89 -28.23
CA HIS A 350 6.26 20.74 -29.57
C HIS A 350 5.74 21.76 -30.59
N GLU A 351 4.64 22.47 -30.31
CA GLU A 351 4.12 23.48 -31.24
C GLU A 351 4.80 24.85 -31.09
N GLN A 352 5.51 25.11 -29.99
CA GLN A 352 6.18 26.40 -29.74
C GLN A 352 7.67 26.45 -30.12
N SER A 353 8.27 25.37 -30.66
CA SER A 353 9.69 25.35 -31.03
C SER A 353 9.98 25.27 -32.53
N MET A 354 8.99 25.46 -33.41
CA MET A 354 9.26 25.63 -34.84
C MET A 354 9.72 27.07 -35.11
N VAL A 355 10.97 27.37 -34.75
CA VAL A 355 11.70 28.49 -35.33
C VAL A 355 12.17 28.04 -36.69
N GLU A 356 11.67 28.72 -37.72
CA GLU A 356 11.99 28.54 -39.14
C GLU A 356 13.50 28.46 -39.37
N VAL A 357 13.96 27.35 -39.93
CA VAL A 357 15.29 27.25 -40.55
C VAL A 357 15.08 27.39 -42.07
N PRO A 358 15.73 28.36 -42.75
CA PRO A 358 15.53 28.55 -44.18
C PRO A 358 16.11 27.38 -44.97
N ILE A 359 15.31 26.87 -45.90
CA ILE A 359 15.69 25.87 -46.88
C ILE A 359 16.63 26.52 -47.90
N SER A 360 17.89 26.09 -47.96
CA SER A 360 18.75 26.33 -49.13
C SER A 360 19.02 25.02 -49.86
N SER A 361 18.43 24.92 -51.04
CA SER A 361 18.63 23.88 -52.04
C SER A 361 20.00 23.98 -52.72
N SER A 362 20.72 22.87 -52.83
CA SER A 362 21.54 22.60 -54.02
C SER A 362 21.76 21.10 -54.19
N ASN A 363 21.13 20.55 -55.23
CA ASN A 363 21.47 19.29 -55.86
C ASN A 363 22.89 19.34 -56.44
N SER A 364 23.64 18.24 -56.34
CA SER A 364 24.28 17.65 -57.52
C SER A 364 24.77 16.22 -57.25
N MET A 365 24.46 15.35 -58.21
CA MET A 365 24.96 14.00 -58.37
C MET A 365 26.48 14.00 -58.62
N GLY A 366 27.15 12.95 -58.14
CA GLY A 366 28.54 12.64 -58.47
C GLY A 366 28.89 11.21 -58.10
N THR A 367 28.61 10.28 -59.01
CA THR A 367 29.18 8.93 -59.02
C THR A 367 30.68 9.01 -59.34
N ILE A 368 31.55 8.22 -58.68
CA ILE A 368 32.58 7.34 -59.27
C ILE A 368 33.48 6.73 -58.16
N SER A 369 33.74 5.44 -58.35
CA SER A 369 34.63 4.51 -57.64
C SER A 369 36.11 4.89 -57.64
N LEU A 370 36.88 4.45 -56.63
CA LEU A 370 38.09 3.60 -56.80
C LEU A 370 38.78 3.24 -55.47
N ASN A 371 38.92 1.92 -55.26
CA ASN A 371 39.98 1.15 -54.57
C ASN A 371 40.92 1.79 -53.53
N GLY A 372 41.07 1.06 -52.41
CA GLY A 372 42.36 0.44 -52.07
C GLY A 372 43.01 0.84 -50.74
N ARG A 373 42.75 0.09 -49.68
CA ARG A 373 43.69 -0.85 -49.02
C ARG A 373 43.06 -1.45 -47.77
#